data_AF-A0A178XEX2-F1
#
_entry.id   AF-A0A178XEX2-F1
#
_cell.length_a   1.000
_cell.length_b   1.000
_cell.length_c   1.000
_cell.angle_alpha   90.00
_cell.angle_beta   90.00
_cell.angle_gamma   90.00
#
_symmetry.space_group_name_H-M   'P 1'
#
loop_
_entity.id
_entity.type
_entity.pdbx_description
1 polymer ?
#
loop_
_entity_poly.entity_id
_entity_poly.type
_entity_poly.pdbx_seq_one_letter_code
_entity_poly.pdbx_strand_id
1 'polypeptide(L)' 'MRRGQGIARTLLDHLLQDAKDRGIERISVETGSMDFFAPARALYTRAGFTPCAPFGSYRDDPSGTYLSRRG' A
#
# COMPACT_ATOMS: atom_id res chain seq x y z
N MET A 1 10.81 15.48 -12.06
CA MET A 1 10.42 14.50 -11.01
C MET A 1 9.72 15.25 -9.86
N ARG A 2 8.39 15.20 -9.74
CA ARG A 2 7.62 15.86 -8.66
C ARG A 2 7.49 14.90 -7.46
N ARG A 3 8.52 14.80 -6.61
CA ARG A 3 8.44 14.10 -5.32
C ARG A 3 8.08 15.12 -4.22
N GLY A 4 7.17 14.77 -3.30
CA GLY A 4 6.90 15.56 -2.08
C GLY A 4 5.71 16.52 -2.10
N GLN A 5 4.86 16.53 -3.13
CA GLN A 5 3.67 17.42 -3.19
C GLN A 5 2.41 16.84 -2.53
N GLY A 6 2.52 15.77 -1.74
CA GLY A 6 1.37 15.14 -1.08
C GLY A 6 0.37 14.42 -2.01
N ILE A 7 0.53 14.52 -3.34
CA ILE A 7 -0.39 13.92 -4.33
C ILE A 7 -0.63 12.43 -4.07
N ALA A 8 0.43 11.66 -3.82
CA ALA A 8 0.30 10.23 -3.54
C ALA A 8 -0.52 9.95 -2.27
N ARG A 9 -0.42 10.84 -1.26
CA ARG A 9 -1.22 10.74 -0.04
C ARG A 9 -2.68 11.09 -0.32
N THR A 10 -2.96 12.17 -1.05
CA THR A 10 -4.32 12.56 -1.42
C THR A 10 -5.02 11.46 -2.23
N LEU A 11 -4.31 10.86 -3.20
CA LEU A 11 -4.85 9.73 -3.98
C LEU A 11 -5.12 8.52 -3.09
N LEU A 12 -4.18 8.18 -2.20
CA LEU A 12 -4.37 7.07 -1.27
C LEU A 12 -5.58 7.30 -0.36
N ASP A 13 -5.72 8.49 0.22
CA ASP A 13 -6.85 8.82 1.09
C ASP A 13 -8.18 8.74 0.35
N HIS A 14 -8.24 9.22 -0.90
CA HIS A 14 -9.42 9.09 -1.74
C HIS A 14 -9.80 7.62 -2.00
N LEU A 15 -8.83 6.78 -2.36
CA LEU A 15 -9.04 5.34 -2.59
C LEU A 15 -9.50 4.60 -1.32
N LEU A 16 -8.94 4.96 -0.17
CA LEU A 16 -9.33 4.38 1.12
C LEU A 16 -10.77 4.75 1.50
N GLN A 17 -11.19 5.98 1.18
CA GLN A 17 -12.56 6.42 1.42
C GLN A 17 -13.55 5.71 0.49
N ASP A 18 -13.26 5.62 -0.82
CA ASP A 18 -14.08 4.87 -1.78
C ASP A 18 -14.27 3.41 -1.33
N ALA A 19 -13.18 2.76 -0.93
CA ALA A 19 -13.23 1.40 -0.43
C ALA A 19 -14.13 1.25 0.80
N LYS A 20 -14.05 2.20 1.74
CA LYS A 20 -14.91 2.22 2.92
C LYS A 20 -16.38 2.38 2.53
N ASP A 21 -16.69 3.32 1.64
CA ASP A 21 -18.06 3.59 1.18
C ASP A 21 -18.67 2.39 0.45
N ARG A 22 -17.82 1.56 -0.16
CA ARG A 22 -18.19 0.31 -0.83
C ARG A 22 -18.21 -0.92 0.09
N GLY A 23 -17.92 -0.76 1.39
CA GLY A 23 -17.88 -1.87 2.35
C GLY A 23 -16.70 -2.83 2.15
N ILE A 24 -15.60 -2.37 1.55
CA ILE A 24 -14.39 -3.19 1.38
C ILE A 24 -13.63 -3.25 2.71
N GLU A 25 -13.59 -4.43 3.31
CA GLU A 25 -12.99 -4.65 4.63
C GLU A 25 -11.45 -4.74 4.60
N ARG A 26 -10.85 -5.00 3.44
CA ARG A 26 -9.40 -5.20 3.31
C ARG A 26 -8.85 -4.72 1.98
N ILE A 27 -7.79 -3.92 2.06
CA ILE A 27 -6.97 -3.51 0.91
C ILE A 27 -5.57 -4.07 1.09
N SER A 28 -5.02 -4.64 0.03
CA SER A 28 -3.63 -5.12 0.02
C SER A 28 -2.87 -4.50 -1.14
N VAL A 29 -1.60 -4.21 -0.91
CA VAL A 29 -0.69 -3.63 -1.90
C VAL A 29 0.60 -4.44 -1.92
N GLU A 30 1.21 -4.48 -3.10
CA GLU A 30 2.52 -5.06 -3.35
C GLU A 30 3.46 -3.94 -3.80
N THR A 31 4.70 -3.99 -3.33
CA THR A 31 5.75 -3.06 -3.73
C THR A 31 7.10 -3.77 -3.68
N GLY A 32 8.08 -3.30 -4.44
CA GLY A 32 9.42 -3.88 -4.38
C GLY A 32 10.09 -3.68 -3.01
N SER A 33 10.95 -4.61 -2.63
CA SER A 33 11.73 -4.56 -1.38
C SER A 33 12.95 -3.63 -1.46
N MET A 34 13.41 -3.30 -2.68
CA MET A 34 14.55 -2.40 -2.92
C MET A 34 14.35 -0.99 -2.33
N ASP A 35 15.43 -0.32 -1.96
CA ASP A 35 15.42 1.03 -1.35
C ASP A 35 14.74 2.10 -2.20
N PHE A 36 14.73 1.90 -3.52
CA PHE A 36 14.00 2.77 -4.45
C PHE A 36 12.50 2.91 -4.07
N PHE A 37 11.91 1.85 -3.53
CA PHE A 37 10.51 1.78 -3.10
C PHE A 37 10.30 2.12 -1.62
N ALA A 38 11.36 2.43 -0.86
CA ALA A 38 11.23 2.82 0.55
C ALA A 38 10.23 3.99 0.78
N PRO A 39 10.15 5.02 -0.09
CA PRO A 39 9.13 6.07 0.06
C PRO A 39 7.69 5.56 -0.09
N ALA A 40 7.45 4.56 -0.95
CA ALA A 40 6.14 3.95 -1.11
C ALA A 40 5.76 3.12 0.12
N ARG A 41 6.69 2.29 0.62
CA ARG A 41 6.52 1.55 1.88
C ARG A 41 6.18 2.49 3.04
N ALA A 42 6.94 3.58 3.18
CA ALA A 42 6.69 4.60 4.21
C ALA A 42 5.32 5.26 4.08
N LEU A 43 4.86 5.56 2.85
CA LEU A 43 3.52 6.10 2.60
C LEU A 43 2.42 5.14 3.08
N TYR A 44 2.51 3.86 2.72
CA TYR A 44 1.51 2.86 3.12
C TYR A 44 1.54 2.59 4.63
N THR A 45 2.72 2.44 5.23
CA THR A 45 2.84 2.27 6.69
C THR A 45 2.23 3.46 7.44
N ARG A 46 2.50 4.70 7.02
CA ARG A 46 1.85 5.90 7.60
C ARG A 46 0.34 5.93 7.40
N ALA A 47 -0.17 5.26 6.37
CA ALA A 47 -1.60 5.10 6.12
C ALA A 47 -2.24 3.95 6.93
N GLY A 48 -1.48 3.26 7.78
CA GLY A 48 -1.98 2.17 8.62
C GLY A 48 -1.95 0.79 7.96
N PHE A 49 -1.21 0.63 6.86
CA PHE A 49 -0.94 -0.69 6.32
C PHE A 49 0.15 -1.41 7.14
N THR A 50 0.02 -2.73 7.25
CA THR A 50 0.93 -3.60 8.00
C THR A 50 1.45 -4.73 7.11
N PRO A 51 2.66 -5.28 7.35
CA PRO A 51 3.17 -6.42 6.60
C PRO A 51 2.21 -7.60 6.61
N CYS A 52 2.07 -8.26 5.45
CA CYS A 52 1.24 -9.46 5.32
C CYS A 52 1.92 -10.49 4.41
N ALA A 53 1.37 -11.71 4.38
CA ALA A 53 1.74 -12.69 3.38
C ALA A 53 1.36 -12.22 1.95
N PRO A 54 1.97 -12.78 0.90
CA PRO A 54 1.51 -12.61 -0.48
C PRO A 54 0.01 -12.92 -0.60
N PHE A 55 -0.67 -12.23 -1.53
CA PHE A 55 -2.11 -12.38 -1.73
C PHE A 55 -2.43 -12.64 -3.20
N GLY A 56 -3.60 -13.23 -3.48
CA GLY A 56 -3.99 -13.59 -4.83
C GLY A 56 -3.05 -14.65 -5.41
N SER A 57 -2.50 -14.39 -6.60
CA SER A 57 -1.59 -15.30 -7.29
C SER A 57 -0.10 -15.03 -7.02
N TYR A 58 0.21 -14.02 -6.19
CA TYR A 58 1.59 -13.74 -5.82
C TYR A 58 2.15 -14.86 -4.95
N ARG A 59 3.33 -15.34 -5.31
CA ARG A 59 4.10 -16.30 -4.52
C ARG A 59 5.08 -15.54 -3.64
N ASP A 60 5.52 -16.19 -2.56
CA ASP A 60 6.54 -15.65 -1.67
C ASP A 60 7.82 -15.45 -2.46
N ASP A 61 8.08 -14.20 -2.83
CA ASP A 61 9.24 -13.78 -3.58
C ASP A 61 10.02 -12.76 -2.73
N PRO A 62 11.32 -12.97 -2.51
CA PRO A 62 12.12 -12.12 -1.63
C PRO A 62 12.29 -10.68 -2.16
N SER A 63 11.96 -10.42 -3.43
CA SER A 63 11.95 -9.07 -4.00
C SER A 63 10.64 -8.31 -3.75
N GLY A 64 9.58 -9.00 -3.30
CA GLY A 64 8.28 -8.43 -2.99
C GLY A 64 8.14 -7.99 -1.53
N THR A 65 7.41 -6.92 -1.29
CA THR A 65 6.91 -6.52 0.03
C THR A 65 5.41 -6.32 -0.06
N TYR A 66 4.67 -7.09 0.73
CA TYR A 66 3.22 -7.09 0.76
C TYR A 66 2.73 -6.41 2.03
N LEU A 67 1.76 -5.51 1.88
CA LEU A 67 1.18 -4.76 2.99
C LEU A 67 -0.35 -4.84 2.88
N SER A 68 -1.03 -4.96 4.01
CA SER A 68 -2.49 -4.99 4.08
C SER A 68 -3.00 -4.03 5.14
N ARG A 69 -4.13 -3.39 4.85
CA ARG A 69 -4.90 -2.58 5.79
C ARG A 69 -6.33 -3.11 5.83
N ARG A 70 -6.88 -3.20 7.04
CA ARG A 70 -8.31 -3.50 7.24
C ARG A 70 -9.04 -2.21 7.63
N GLY A 71 -10.23 -2.04 7.07
CA GLY A 71 -11.09 -0.86 7.23
C GLY A 71 -11.92 -0.90 8.50
#